data_AF-A0A1T4ST69-F1
#
_entry.id   AF-A0A1T4ST69-F1
#
_cell.length_a   1.000
_cell.length_b   1.000
_cell.length_c   1.000
_cell.angle_alpha   90.00
_cell.angle_beta   90.00
_cell.angle_gamma   90.00
#
_symmetry.space_group_name_H-M   'P 1'
#
loop_
_entity.id
_entity.type
_entity.pdbx_description
1 polymer ?
#
loop_
_entity_poly.entity_id
_entity_poly.type
_entity_poly.pdbx_seq_one_letter_code
_entity_poly.pdbx_strand_id
1 'polypeptide(L)' 'MVKLKLGPLADEKPVKVTLELPASLHRDLAVYAEILARETGHPAADPVRLIVPMLQRFIATDRGFAKARRSGPTQWRDE' A
#
# COMPACT_ATOMS: atom_id res chain seq x y z
N MET A 1 -5.50 39.76 11.50
CA MET A 1 -5.85 38.68 10.54
C MET A 1 -5.05 37.44 10.87
N VAL A 2 -5.71 36.34 11.23
CA VAL A 2 -5.02 35.09 11.60
C VAL A 2 -4.65 34.36 10.31
N LYS A 3 -3.35 34.28 10.01
CA LYS A 3 -2.82 33.52 8.88
C LYS A 3 -2.92 32.03 9.23
N LEU A 4 -3.84 31.32 8.59
CA LEU A 4 -3.94 29.86 8.71
C LEU A 4 -2.63 29.22 8.23
N LYS A 5 -2.04 28.37 9.05
CA LYS A 5 -0.76 27.69 8.79
C LYS A 5 -0.90 26.42 7.93
N LEU A 6 -2.11 26.07 7.52
CA LEU A 6 -2.31 24.99 6.55
C LEU A 6 -2.06 25.54 5.15
N GLY A 7 -0.98 25.07 4.52
CA GLY A 7 -0.84 25.13 3.07
C GLY A 7 -1.92 24.27 2.40
N PRO A 8 -2.01 24.31 1.05
CA PRO A 8 -2.95 23.47 0.31
C PRO A 8 -2.81 22.01 0.74
N LEU A 9 -3.92 21.36 1.04
CA LEU A 9 -3.94 19.91 1.29
C LEU A 9 -3.35 19.23 0.06
N ALA A 10 -2.41 18.30 0.27
CA ALA A 10 -1.77 17.58 -0.82
C ALA A 10 -2.85 16.92 -1.70
N ASP A 11 -2.87 17.29 -2.97
CA ASP A 11 -3.72 16.66 -3.99
C ASP A 11 -3.09 15.30 -4.33
N GLU A 12 -3.30 14.30 -3.45
CA GLU A 12 -2.88 12.93 -3.72
C GLU A 12 -3.77 12.34 -4.81
N LYS A 13 -3.42 12.64 -6.06
CA LYS A 13 -4.14 12.09 -7.22
C LYS A 13 -3.92 10.57 -7.27
N PRO A 14 -4.98 9.76 -7.27
CA PRO A 14 -4.85 8.32 -7.35
C PRO A 14 -4.21 7.93 -8.68
N VAL A 15 -3.16 7.12 -8.62
CA VAL A 15 -2.52 6.53 -9.82
C VAL A 15 -3.19 5.19 -10.11
N LYS A 16 -3.74 5.03 -11.31
CA LYS A 16 -4.28 3.74 -11.77
C LYS A 16 -3.14 2.83 -12.20
N VAL A 17 -3.17 1.59 -11.72
CA VAL A 17 -2.21 0.54 -12.07
C VAL A 17 -2.98 -0.68 -12.54
N THR A 18 -2.60 -1.24 -13.68
CA THR A 18 -3.07 -2.56 -14.14
C THR A 18 -2.08 -3.60 -13.66
N LEU A 19 -2.57 -4.69 -13.05
CA LEU A 19 -1.75 -5.76 -12.48
C LEU A 19 -2.21 -7.10 -13.00
N GLU A 20 -1.26 -7.96 -13.33
CA GLU A 20 -1.48 -9.39 -13.56
C GLU A 20 -0.99 -10.16 -12.35
N LEU A 21 -1.82 -11.09 -11.86
CA LEU A 21 -1.51 -11.91 -10.70
C LEU A 21 -1.40 -13.38 -11.12
N PRO A 22 -0.43 -14.14 -10.57
CA PRO A 22 -0.49 -15.58 -10.64
C PRO A 22 -1.82 -16.08 -10.08
N ALA A 23 -2.43 -17.06 -10.76
CA ALA A 23 -3.74 -17.58 -10.36
C ALA A 23 -3.73 -18.18 -8.93
N SER A 24 -2.60 -18.71 -8.48
CA SER A 24 -2.41 -19.17 -7.10
C SER A 24 -2.56 -18.02 -6.12
N LEU A 25 -1.88 -16.90 -6.35
CA LEU A 25 -1.93 -15.73 -5.47
C LEU A 25 -3.34 -15.13 -5.39
N HIS A 26 -4.07 -15.06 -6.50
CA HIS A 26 -5.47 -14.62 -6.47
C HIS A 26 -6.34 -15.53 -5.59
N ARG A 27 -6.17 -16.86 -5.69
CA ARG A 27 -6.90 -17.81 -4.83
C ARG A 27 -6.54 -17.63 -3.36
N ASP A 28 -5.26 -17.44 -3.05
CA ASP A 28 -4.80 -17.24 -1.67
C ASP A 28 -5.39 -15.93 -1.09
N LEU A 29 -5.46 -14.86 -1.88
CA LEU A 29 -6.10 -13.60 -1.48
C LEU A 29 -7.61 -13.78 -1.22
N ALA A 30 -8.30 -14.61 -2.01
CA ALA A 30 -9.71 -14.93 -1.76
C ALA A 30 -9.91 -15.69 -0.45
N VAL A 31 -9.07 -16.70 -0.18
CA VAL A 31 -9.10 -17.41 1.10
C VAL A 31 -8.80 -16.46 2.26
N TYR A 32 -7.82 -15.57 2.11
CA TYR A 32 -7.51 -14.56 3.12
C TYR A 32 -8.71 -13.63 3.40
N ALA A 33 -9.41 -13.16 2.36
CA ALA A 33 -10.59 -12.30 2.50
C ALA A 33 -11.70 -12.99 3.31
N GLU A 34 -11.93 -14.28 3.06
CA GLU A 34 -12.91 -15.09 3.79
C GLU A 34 -12.54 -15.29 5.26
N ILE A 35 -11.26 -15.52 5.55
CA ILE A 35 -10.78 -15.64 6.94
C ILE A 35 -10.97 -14.29 7.66
N LEU A 36 -10.55 -13.19 7.04
CA LEU A 36 -10.68 -11.85 7.60
C LEU A 36 -12.15 -11.47 7.86
N ALA A 37 -13.05 -11.85 6.96
CA ALA A 37 -14.49 -11.65 7.12
C ALA A 37 -15.04 -12.31 8.39
N ARG A 38 -14.65 -13.57 8.61
CA ARG A 38 -15.05 -14.34 9.80
C ARG A 38 -14.50 -13.74 11.09
N GLU A 39 -13.26 -13.28 11.08
CA GLU A 39 -12.62 -12.68 12.26
C GLU A 39 -13.21 -11.30 12.61
N THR A 40 -13.57 -10.51 11.60
CA THR A 40 -14.04 -9.13 11.79
C THR A 40 -15.56 -8.99 11.83
N GLY A 41 -16.30 -10.05 11.49
CA GLY A 41 -17.77 -10.03 11.35
C GLY A 41 -18.27 -9.22 10.14
N HIS A 42 -17.38 -8.79 9.25
CA HIS A 42 -17.73 -8.05 8.04
C HIS A 42 -17.84 -9.00 6.83
N PRO A 43 -18.52 -8.60 5.75
CA PRO A 43 -18.50 -9.34 4.50
C PRO A 43 -17.08 -9.49 3.95
N ALA A 44 -16.80 -10.61 3.27
CA ALA A 44 -15.54 -10.80 2.57
C ALA A 44 -15.36 -9.72 1.50
N ALA A 45 -14.18 -9.09 1.52
CA ALA A 45 -13.79 -8.11 0.52
C ALA A 45 -13.45 -8.81 -0.80
N ASP A 46 -13.60 -8.09 -1.91
CA ASP A 46 -12.97 -8.48 -3.18
C ASP A 46 -11.45 -8.68 -2.94
N PRO A 47 -10.87 -9.83 -3.33
CA PRO A 47 -9.45 -10.13 -3.15
C PRO A 47 -8.52 -9.01 -3.64
N VAL A 48 -8.87 -8.33 -4.73
CA VAL A 48 -8.07 -7.24 -5.32
C VAL A 48 -8.03 -6.02 -4.40
N ARG A 49 -9.10 -5.78 -3.61
CA ARG A 49 -9.17 -4.64 -2.68
C ARG A 49 -8.25 -4.82 -1.48
N LEU A 50 -7.74 -6.03 -1.22
CA LEU A 50 -6.75 -6.28 -0.16
C LEU A 50 -5.35 -5.80 -0.56
N ILE A 51 -5.05 -5.71 -1.85
CA ILE A 51 -3.70 -5.42 -2.36
C ILE A 51 -3.20 -4.06 -1.85
N VAL A 52 -4.02 -3.01 -1.97
CA VAL A 52 -3.65 -1.65 -1.55
C VAL A 52 -3.32 -1.58 -0.05
N PRO A 53 -4.21 -1.96 0.89
CA PRO A 53 -3.90 -1.90 2.32
C PRO A 53 -2.75 -2.84 2.73
N MET A 54 -2.60 -4.00 2.08
CA MET A 54 -1.47 -4.90 2.32
C MET A 54 -0.13 -4.26 1.91
N LEU A 55 -0.05 -3.64 0.72
CA LEU A 55 1.15 -2.95 0.26
C LEU A 55 1.47 -1.72 1.12
N GLN A 56 0.46 -0.94 1.50
CA GLN A 56 0.62 0.17 2.43
C GLN A 56 1.21 -0.31 3.77
N ARG A 57 0.66 -1.40 4.32
CA ARG A 57 1.16 -1.98 5.57
C ARG A 57 2.58 -2.48 5.41
N PHE A 58 2.88 -3.21 4.33
CA PHE A 58 4.21 -3.72 4.04
C PHE A 58 5.25 -2.59 4.01
N ILE A 59 5.02 -1.56 3.19
CA ILE A 59 5.92 -0.40 3.07
C ILE A 59 6.08 0.36 4.40
N ALA A 60 4.99 0.51 5.16
CA ALA A 60 5.02 1.22 6.43
C ALA A 60 5.85 0.48 7.49
N THR A 61 5.85 -0.86 7.47
CA THR A 61 6.52 -1.68 8.50
C THR A 61 7.91 -2.17 8.11
N ASP A 62 8.29 -2.11 6.84
CA ASP A 62 9.60 -2.53 6.38
C ASP A 62 10.70 -1.57 6.86
N ARG A 63 11.43 -2.00 7.90
CA ARG A 63 12.55 -1.23 8.47
C ARG A 63 13.74 -1.11 7.53
N GLY A 64 13.97 -2.13 6.70
CA GLY A 64 15.05 -2.14 5.71
C GLY A 64 14.79 -1.07 4.65
N PHE A 65 13.58 -1.06 4.10
CA PHE A 65 13.10 0.00 3.22
C PHE A 65 13.19 1.37 3.89
N ALA A 66 12.69 1.51 5.13
CA ALA A 66 12.74 2.77 5.85
C ALA A 66 14.17 3.29 6.05
N LYS A 67 15.15 2.41 6.30
CA LYS A 67 16.57 2.76 6.41
C LYS A 67 17.13 3.22 5.07
N ALA A 68 16.92 2.43 4.01
CA ALA A 68 17.37 2.76 2.66
C ALA A 68 16.82 4.11 2.18
N ARG A 69 15.52 4.37 2.40
CA ARG A 69 14.89 5.64 2.04
C ARG A 69 15.49 6.85 2.77
N ARG A 70 15.90 6.71 4.04
CA ARG A 70 16.56 7.78 4.81
C ARG A 70 17.98 8.07 4.36
N SER A 71 18.68 7.07 3.85
CA SER A 71 20.03 7.23 3.29
C SER A 71 20.05 7.98 1.96
N GLY A 72 18.88 8.41 1.46
CA GLY A 72 18.70 8.94 0.11
C GLY A 72 18.85 7.82 -0.92
N PRO A 73 18.39 8.01 -2.17
CA PRO A 73 18.95 7.20 -3.24
C PRO A 73 20.46 7.45 -3.17
N THR A 74 21.27 6.41 -2.92
CA THR A 74 22.64 6.43 -3.41
C THR A 74 22.47 6.73 -4.89
N GLN A 75 22.77 7.98 -5.23
CA GLN A 75 22.86 8.48 -6.57
C GLN A 75 23.52 7.38 -7.37
N TRP A 76 22.83 6.89 -8.41
CA TRP A 76 23.47 6.19 -9.51
C TRP A 76 24.61 7.11 -9.97
N ARG A 77 25.79 6.90 -9.39
CA ARG A 77 27.08 7.32 -9.94
C ARG A 77 27.41 6.18 -10.87
N ASP A 78 26.75 6.20 -12.03
CA ASP A 78 27.30 5.53 -13.19
C ASP A 78 28.08 6.61 -13.95
N GLU A 79 29.35 6.28 -14.15
CA GLU A 79 30.36 6.94 -14.97
C GLU A 79 29.93 7.03 -16.44
#